data_AF-A0AAN8QZA3-F1
#
_entry.id   AF-A0AAN8QZA3-F1
#
_cell.length_a   1.000
_cell.length_b   1.000
_cell.length_c   1.000
_cell.angle_alpha   90.00
_cell.angle_beta   90.00
_cell.angle_gamma   90.00
#
_symmetry.space_group_name_H-M   'P 1'
#
loop_
_entity.id
_entity.type
_entity.pdbx_description
1 polymer ?
#
loop_
_entity_poly.entity_id
_entity_poly.type
_entity_poly.pdbx_seq_one_letter_code
_entity_poly.pdbx_strand_id
1 'polypeptide(L)'
;MGLTGFGVFFLLFGMVLFFDKALLAIGNILFVAGLAFVIGLERTFKFFFQRHKSKATSFFLGGVVVVLIGWPIIGVVLEIYGFFLLFRGFFPVAVGFIRRVPVLGPYSTSQGLVE
;
A
#
# COMPACT_ATOMS: atom_id res chain seq x y z
N MET A 1 -5.58 8.82 -6.06
CA MET A 1 -6.62 7.80 -5.80
C MET A 1 -7.08 7.08 -7.07
N GLY A 2 -7.16 7.76 -8.23
CA GLY A 2 -7.57 7.12 -9.49
C GLY A 2 -6.72 5.90 -9.91
N LEU A 3 -5.39 6.00 -9.89
CA LEU A 3 -4.51 4.88 -10.29
C LEU A 3 -4.74 3.59 -9.49
N THR A 4 -4.92 3.69 -8.17
CA THR A 4 -5.15 2.53 -7.31
C THR A 4 -6.49 1.86 -7.63
N GLY A 5 -7.53 2.66 -7.88
CA GLY A 5 -8.84 2.16 -8.30
C GLY A 5 -8.80 1.49 -9.67
N PHE A 6 -8.06 2.07 -10.63
CA PHE A 6 -7.83 1.45 -11.94
C PHE A 6 -7.04 0.13 -11.84
N GLY A 7 -6.04 0.04 -10.95
CA GLY A 7 -5.31 -1.20 -10.69
C GLY A 7 -6.21 -2.30 -10.14
N VAL A 8 -7.04 -1.99 -9.14
CA VAL A 8 -8.04 -2.95 -8.59
C VAL A 8 -9.04 -3.37 -9.66
N PHE A 9 -9.52 -2.43 -10.49
CA PHE A 9 -10.43 -2.75 -11.60
C PHE A 9 -9.80 -3.74 -12.58
N PHE A 10 -8.54 -3.51 -12.99
CA PHE A 10 -7.83 -4.42 -13.90
C PHE A 10 -7.52 -5.78 -13.26
N LEU A 11 -7.25 -5.84 -11.94
CA LEU A 11 -7.08 -7.11 -11.21
C LEU A 11 -8.39 -7.92 -11.17
N LEU A 12 -9.52 -7.27 -10.86
CA LEU A 12 -10.83 -7.92 -10.86
C LEU A 12 -11.23 -8.38 -12.28
N PHE A 13 -11.00 -7.52 -13.27
CA PHE A 13 -11.30 -7.82 -14.66
C PHE A 13 -10.42 -8.96 -15.19
N GLY A 14 -9.13 -9.02 -14.80
CA GLY A 14 -8.23 -10.13 -15.09
C GLY A 14 -8.65 -11.45 -14.45
N MET A 15 -9.20 -11.41 -13.23
CA MET A 15 -9.79 -12.61 -12.59
C MET A 15 -11.06 -13.09 -13.30
N VAL A 16 -11.93 -12.17 -13.74
CA VAL A 16 -13.16 -12.51 -14.48
C VAL A 16 -12.86 -13.09 -15.87
N LEU A 17 -11.79 -12.62 -16.53
CA LEU A 17 -11.31 -13.15 -17.82
C LEU A 17 -10.47 -14.43 -17.68
N PHE A 18 -10.88 -15.37 -16.82
CA PHE A 18 -10.19 -16.65 -16.60
C PHE A 18 -8.72 -16.52 -16.16
N PHE A 19 -8.42 -15.55 -15.29
CA PHE A 19 -7.06 -15.29 -14.81
C PHE A 19 -6.06 -14.98 -15.94
N ASP A 20 -6.44 -14.05 -16.82
CA ASP A 20 -5.53 -13.56 -17.85
C ASP A 20 -4.29 -12.93 -17.21
N LYS A 21 -3.12 -13.52 -17.48
CA LYS A 21 -1.85 -13.16 -16.85
C LYS A 21 -1.43 -11.73 -17.18
N ALA A 22 -1.74 -11.24 -18.39
CA ALA A 22 -1.34 -9.90 -18.82
C ALA A 22 -2.18 -8.83 -18.10
N LEU A 23 -3.49 -9.04 -17.99
CA LEU A 23 -4.38 -8.14 -17.24
C LEU A 23 -4.08 -8.13 -15.74
N LEU A 24 -3.81 -9.30 -15.15
CA LEU A 24 -3.38 -9.41 -13.75
C LEU A 24 -2.05 -8.70 -13.51
N ALA A 25 -1.10 -8.81 -14.44
CA ALA A 25 0.20 -8.12 -14.34
C ALA A 25 0.04 -6.59 -14.44
N ILE A 26 -0.74 -6.11 -15.40
CA ILE A 26 -1.03 -4.68 -15.58
C ILE A 26 -1.77 -4.14 -14.35
N GLY A 27 -2.81 -4.83 -13.89
CA GLY A 27 -3.56 -4.46 -12.69
C GLY A 27 -2.66 -4.35 -11.46
N ASN A 28 -1.74 -5.30 -11.29
CA ASN A 28 -0.73 -5.25 -10.25
C ASN A 28 0.14 -4.00 -10.31
N ILE A 29 0.75 -3.73 -11.47
CA ILE A 29 1.65 -2.58 -11.66
C ILE A 29 0.90 -1.28 -11.37
N LEU A 30 -0.33 -1.12 -11.88
CA LEU A 30 -1.17 0.04 -11.63
C LEU A 30 -1.55 0.16 -10.15
N PHE A 31 -1.82 -0.97 -9.49
CA PHE A 31 -2.15 -1.01 -8.07
C PHE A 31 -0.95 -0.58 -7.21
N VAL A 32 0.25 -1.12 -7.45
CA VAL A 32 1.48 -0.73 -6.74
C VAL A 32 1.78 0.75 -6.94
N ALA A 33 1.75 1.21 -8.20
CA ALA A 33 2.01 2.61 -8.54
C ALA A 33 0.98 3.54 -7.89
N GLY A 34 -0.30 3.15 -7.91
CA GLY A 34 -1.37 3.88 -7.24
C GLY A 34 -1.23 3.92 -5.72
N LEU A 35 -0.83 2.82 -5.10
CA LEU A 35 -0.53 2.77 -3.66
C LEU A 35 0.63 3.67 -3.30
N ALA A 36 1.76 3.58 -4.03
CA ALA A 36 2.91 4.45 -3.80
C ALA A 36 2.54 5.94 -3.91
N PHE A 37 1.65 6.27 -4.85
CA PHE A 37 1.14 7.62 -5.02
C PHE A 37 0.18 8.07 -3.90
N VAL A 38 -0.77 7.22 -3.48
CA VAL A 38 -1.72 7.51 -2.39
C VAL A 38 -1.02 7.64 -1.04
N ILE A 39 0.00 6.82 -0.81
CA ILE A 39 0.76 6.75 0.43
C ILE A 39 1.81 7.87 0.54
N GLY A 40 2.34 8.33 -0.60
CA GLY A 40 3.44 9.29 -0.67
C GLY A 40 4.81 8.62 -0.83
N LEU A 41 5.51 9.00 -1.91
CA LEU A 41 6.82 8.45 -2.30
C LEU A 41 7.89 8.60 -1.20
N GLU A 42 7.84 9.71 -0.46
CA GLU A 42 8.91 10.19 0.41
C GLU A 42 9.10 9.34 1.68
N ARG A 43 8.03 8.74 2.22
CA ARG A 43 8.15 7.73 3.31
C ARG A 43 8.19 6.30 2.80
N THR A 44 7.61 6.02 1.64
CA THR A 44 7.68 4.68 1.02
C THR A 44 9.12 4.28 0.71
N PHE A 45 9.94 5.19 0.18
CA PHE A 45 11.38 4.94 -0.06
C PHE A 45 12.18 4.71 1.23
N LYS A 46 11.93 5.49 2.30
CA LYS A 46 12.58 5.30 3.60
C LYS A 46 12.12 4.03 4.34
N PHE A 47 10.90 3.56 4.09
CA PHE A 47 10.35 2.30 4.64
C PHE A 47 10.81 1.07 3.86
N PHE A 48 10.98 1.18 2.54
CA PHE A 48 11.54 0.13 1.69
C PHE A 48 13.02 -0.14 2.00
N PHE A 49 13.73 0.84 2.56
CA PHE A 49 15.18 0.77 2.87
C PHE A 49 15.52 0.45 4.34
N GLN A 50 14.55 0.00 5.14
CA GLN A 50 14.81 -0.55 6.49
C GLN A 50 14.70 -2.08 6.48
N ARG A 51 15.89 -2.73 6.49
CA ARG A 51 16.14 -4.19 6.44
C ARG A 51 15.32 -5.04 7.42
N HIS A 52 14.74 -4.46 8.48
CA HIS A 52 14.07 -5.21 9.55
C HIS A 52 12.56 -5.44 9.32
N LYS A 53 11.96 -4.88 8.25
CA LYS A 53 10.52 -5.05 7.92
C LYS A 53 10.25 -5.56 6.48
N SER A 54 11.26 -6.08 5.79
CA SER A 54 11.20 -6.61 4.40
C SER A 54 10.26 -7.80 4.16
N LYS A 55 9.73 -8.46 5.21
CA LYS A 55 8.86 -9.63 5.02
C LYS A 55 7.59 -9.32 4.22
N ALA A 56 6.96 -8.17 4.46
CA ALA A 56 5.71 -7.80 3.77
C ALA A 56 5.92 -7.47 2.28
N THR A 57 6.94 -6.66 1.98
CA THR A 57 7.35 -6.35 0.60
C THR A 57 7.73 -7.61 -0.16
N SER A 58 8.47 -8.53 0.46
CA SER A 58 8.89 -9.77 -0.20
C SER A 58 7.71 -10.69 -0.51
N PHE A 59 6.67 -10.75 0.34
CA PHE A 59 5.47 -11.54 0.06
C PHE A 59 4.62 -10.91 -1.05
N PHE A 60 4.54 -9.59 -1.09
CA PHE A 60 3.80 -8.88 -2.13
C PHE A 60 4.52 -8.98 -3.49
N LEU A 61 5.82 -8.68 -3.57
CA LEU A 61 6.60 -8.89 -4.80
C LEU A 61 6.65 -10.38 -5.18
N GLY A 62 6.76 -11.27 -4.19
CA GLY A 62 6.73 -12.71 -4.41
C GLY A 62 5.40 -13.17 -5.02
N GLY A 63 4.26 -12.66 -4.53
CA GLY A 63 2.94 -12.91 -5.11
C GLY A 63 2.87 -12.46 -6.58
N VAL A 64 3.34 -11.25 -6.88
CA VAL A 64 3.42 -10.73 -8.27
C VAL A 64 4.29 -11.62 -9.16
N VAL A 65 5.45 -12.07 -8.68
CA VAL A 65 6.33 -12.98 -9.43
C VAL A 65 5.66 -14.34 -9.66
N VAL A 66 4.92 -14.87 -8.67
CA VAL A 66 4.18 -16.14 -8.81
C VAL A 66 3.02 -16.00 -9.82
N VAL A 67 2.32 -14.87 -9.84
CA VAL A 67 1.34 -14.55 -10.90
C VAL A 67 2.00 -14.56 -12.28
N LEU A 68 3.18 -13.94 -12.42
CA LEU A 68 3.92 -13.87 -13.68
C LEU A 68 4.47 -15.22 -14.16
N ILE A 69 4.90 -16.09 -13.24
CA ILE A 69 5.40 -17.44 -13.55
C ILE A 69 4.27 -18.36 -14.08
N GLY A 70 3.01 -18.00 -13.87
CA GLY A 70 1.86 -18.71 -14.44
C GLY A 70 1.01 -19.46 -13.42
N TRP A 71 1.16 -19.17 -12.13
CA TRP A 71 0.28 -19.65 -11.06
C TRP A 71 -0.54 -18.49 -10.47
N PRO A 72 -1.46 -17.90 -11.27
CA PRO A 72 -2.17 -16.68 -10.86
C PRO A 72 -3.02 -16.87 -9.60
N ILE A 73 -3.59 -18.06 -9.39
CA ILE A 73 -4.42 -18.34 -8.20
C ILE A 73 -3.58 -18.26 -6.91
N ILE A 74 -2.41 -18.91 -6.88
CA ILE A 74 -1.52 -18.86 -5.71
C ILE A 74 -0.94 -17.45 -5.55
N GLY A 75 -0.57 -16.81 -6.66
CA GLY A 75 -0.01 -15.46 -6.65
C GLY A 75 -0.97 -14.41 -6.08
N VAL A 76 -2.26 -14.45 -6.46
CA VAL A 76 -3.28 -13.54 -5.92
C VAL A 76 -3.49 -13.74 -4.42
N VAL A 77 -3.50 -14.98 -3.92
CA VAL A 77 -3.59 -15.26 -2.48
C VAL A 77 -2.39 -14.71 -1.73
N LEU A 78 -1.17 -14.90 -2.27
CA LEU A 78 0.06 -14.35 -1.71
C LEU A 78 0.09 -12.82 -1.75
N GLU A 79 -0.39 -12.21 -2.83
CA GLU A 79 -0.52 -10.77 -2.98
C GLU A 79 -1.45 -10.17 -1.92
N ILE A 80 -2.64 -10.74 -1.72
CA ILE A 80 -3.61 -10.27 -0.71
C ILE A 80 -2.99 -10.38 0.69
N TYR A 81 -2.30 -11.49 0.97
CA TYR A 81 -1.59 -11.67 2.24
C TYR A 81 -0.47 -10.64 2.44
N GLY A 82 0.36 -10.45 1.41
CA GLY A 82 1.45 -9.47 1.40
C GLY A 82 0.94 -8.05 1.57
N PHE A 83 -0.17 -7.72 0.90
CA PHE A 83 -0.85 -6.42 0.97
C PHE A 83 -1.39 -6.12 2.36
N PHE A 84 -2.08 -7.08 3.00
CA PHE A 84 -2.55 -6.95 4.37
C PHE A 84 -1.40 -6.74 5.36
N LEU A 85 -0.30 -7.48 5.18
CA LEU A 85 0.92 -7.33 5.98
C LEU A 85 1.57 -5.96 5.80
N LEU A 86 1.55 -5.43 4.57
CA LEU A 86 2.06 -4.10 4.21
C LEU A 86 1.26 -3.00 4.91
N PHE A 87 -0.08 -3.08 4.87
CA PHE A 87 -0.97 -2.14 5.55
C PHE A 87 -0.79 -2.14 7.07
N ARG A 88 -0.56 -3.32 7.67
CA ARG A 88 -0.30 -3.44 9.11
C ARG A 88 0.99 -2.73 9.54
N GLY A 89 2.01 -2.72 8.67
CA GLY A 89 3.24 -1.95 8.86
C GLY A 89 3.06 -0.45 8.61
N PHE A 90 2.09 -0.08 7.77
CA PHE A 90 1.81 1.30 7.38
C PHE A 90 0.96 2.09 8.39
N PHE A 91 0.11 1.39 9.15
CA PHE A 91 -0.75 1.97 10.18
C PHE A 91 -0.03 2.92 11.17
N PRO A 92 1.11 2.55 11.80
CA PRO A 92 1.83 3.46 12.70
C PRO A 92 2.42 4.69 12.00
N VAL A 93 2.75 4.60 10.71
CA VAL A 93 3.26 5.73 9.91
C VAL A 93 2.13 6.71 9.59
N ALA A 94 0.96 6.18 9.19
CA ALA A 94 -0.24 6.98 8.95
C ALA A 94 -0.70 7.70 10.23
N VAL A 95 -0.74 6.99 11.37
CA VAL A 95 -1.03 7.56 12.69
C VAL A 95 0.02 8.61 13.08
N GLY A 96 1.30 8.38 12.80
CA GLY A 96 2.37 9.35 13.02
C GLY A 96 2.31 10.58 12.11
N PHE A 97 1.77 10.46 10.90
CA PHE A 97 1.48 11.60 10.03
C PHE A 97 0.25 12.38 10.49
N ILE A 98 -0.84 11.70 10.83
CA ILE A 98 -2.03 12.33 11.42
C ILE A 98 -1.69 13.10 12.69
N ARG A 99 -0.80 12.56 13.54
CA ARG A 99 -0.28 13.28 14.72
C ARG A 99 0.64 14.46 14.40
N ARG A 100 1.23 14.49 13.19
CA ARG A 100 2.07 15.61 12.71
C ARG A 100 1.28 16.66 11.93
N VAL A 101 0.03 16.39 11.55
CA VAL A 101 -0.90 17.39 11.01
C VAL A 101 -1.60 18.01 12.23
N PRO A 102 -1.17 19.18 12.70
CA PRO A 102 -1.73 19.80 13.89
C PRO A 102 -3.04 20.47 13.48
N VAL A 103 -4.15 19.71 13.49
CA VAL A 103 -5.50 20.25 13.21
C VAL A 103 -6.28 20.56 14.50
N LEU A 104 -5.70 20.35 15.68
CA LEU A 104 -6.21 20.85 16.97
C LEU A 104 -5.00 21.08 17.90
N GLY A 105 -4.69 22.27 18.41
CA GLY A 105 -5.41 23.54 18.30
C GLY A 105 -4.63 24.74 18.84
N PRO A 106 -5.13 25.97 18.60
CA PRO A 106 -4.63 27.19 19.21
C PRO A 106 -5.47 27.65 20.42
N TYR A 107 -5.84 26.76 21.35
CA TYR A 107 -6.62 27.17 22.54
C TYR A 107 -6.00 26.86 23.90
N SER A 108 -4.87 26.16 23.99
CA SER A 108 -4.22 25.87 25.29
C SER A 108 -3.26 26.96 25.79
N THR A 109 -3.19 28.14 25.16
CA THR A 109 -2.21 29.18 25.54
C THR A 109 -2.82 30.46 26.14
N SER A 110 -4.15 30.66 26.17
CA SER A 110 -4.72 31.91 26.71
C SER A 110 -5.18 31.88 28.17
N GLN A 111 -5.13 30.74 28.87
CA GLN A 111 -5.60 30.68 30.27
C GLN A 111 -4.48 30.74 31.33
N GLY A 112 -3.23 30.99 30.93
CA GLY A 112 -2.08 31.05 31.85
C GLY A 112 -1.45 32.44 32.07
N LEU A 113 -2.10 33.54 31.62
CA LEU A 113 -1.57 34.91 31.74
C LEU A 113 -2.53 35.85 32.48
N VAL A 114 -3.21 35.34 33.51
CA VAL A 114 -3.91 36.18 34.50
C VAL A 114 -3.46 35.72 35.90
N GLU A 115 -2.19 35.96 36.20
CA GLU A 115 -1.66 36.14 37.57
C GLU A 115 -1.08 37.55 37.66
#